data_AF-A0A2G9TIT3-F1
#
_entry.id   AF-A0A2G9TIT3-F1
#
_cell.length_a   1.000
_cell.length_b   1.000
_cell.length_c   1.000
_cell.angle_alpha   90.00
_cell.angle_beta   90.00
_cell.angle_gamma   90.00
#
_symmetry.space_group_name_H-M   'P 1'
#
loop_
_entity.id
_entity.type
_entity.pdbx_description
1 polymer ?
#
loop_
_entity_poly.entity_id
_entity_poly.type
_entity_poly.pdbx_seq_one_letter_code
_entity_poly.pdbx_strand_id
1 'polypeptide(L)' 'MFLSSVSKAIALVSKSPTLQLFRPASTGKDLFRQFYDDEANFGKSELRPKKRPGRSWTEDELRLKSNADLHKLW' A
#
# COMPACT_ATOMS: atom_id res chain seq x y z
N MET A 1 -6.75 -45.40 -53.28
CA MET A 1 -7.06 -43.94 -53.25
C MET A 1 -7.16 -43.54 -51.79
N PHE A 2 -6.10 -42.97 -51.22
CA PHE A 2 -6.05 -42.56 -49.81
C PHE A 2 -6.38 -41.07 -49.72
N LEU A 3 -7.53 -40.72 -49.14
CA LEU A 3 -7.86 -39.34 -48.80
C LEU A 3 -7.39 -39.09 -47.37
N SER A 4 -6.40 -38.21 -47.21
CA SER A 4 -5.91 -37.76 -45.92
C SER A 4 -6.90 -36.77 -45.29
N SER A 5 -7.40 -37.11 -44.10
CA SER A 5 -8.20 -36.22 -43.27
C SER A 5 -7.26 -35.33 -42.44
N VAL A 6 -7.20 -34.03 -42.75
CA VAL A 6 -6.47 -33.04 -41.94
C VAL A 6 -7.43 -32.46 -40.90
N SER A 7 -7.33 -32.93 -39.66
CA SER A 7 -8.09 -32.37 -38.54
C SER A 7 -7.33 -31.16 -37.97
N LYS A 8 -7.89 -29.95 -38.10
CA LYS A 8 -7.42 -28.76 -37.38
C LYS A 8 -7.86 -28.84 -35.91
N ALA A 9 -6.91 -28.93 -34.99
CA ALA A 9 -7.17 -28.77 -33.56
C ALA A 9 -7.32 -27.27 -33.23
N ILE A 10 -8.45 -26.88 -32.66
CA ILE A 10 -8.67 -25.55 -32.09
C ILE A 10 -8.20 -25.61 -30.64
N ALA A 11 -7.08 -24.95 -30.33
CA ALA A 11 -6.63 -24.78 -28.96
C ALA A 11 -7.46 -23.67 -28.28
N LEU A 12 -8.32 -24.05 -27.34
CA LEU A 12 -8.99 -23.11 -26.44
C LEU A 12 -8.01 -22.69 -25.36
N VAL A 13 -7.40 -21.51 -25.53
CA VAL A 13 -6.59 -20.87 -24.49
C VAL A 13 -7.53 -20.31 -23.42
N SER A 14 -7.61 -21.00 -22.28
CA SER A 14 -8.24 -20.48 -21.07
C SER A 14 -7.38 -19.36 -20.50
N LYS A 15 -7.86 -18.12 -20.57
CA LYS A 15 -7.25 -16.97 -19.88
C LYS A 15 -7.72 -17.02 -18.43
N SER A 16 -6.94 -17.64 -17.55
CA SER A 16 -7.11 -17.49 -16.12
C SER A 16 -6.92 -16.00 -15.74
N PRO A 17 -7.82 -15.38 -14.96
CA PRO A 17 -7.56 -14.07 -14.39
C PRO A 17 -6.53 -14.25 -13.28
N THR A 18 -5.25 -14.03 -13.60
CA THR A 18 -4.21 -13.88 -12.59
C THR A 18 -4.60 -12.73 -11.68
N LEU A 19 -4.98 -13.04 -10.44
CA LEU A 19 -5.12 -12.04 -9.38
C LEU A 19 -3.76 -11.37 -9.21
N GLN A 20 -3.59 -10.19 -9.79
CA GLN A 20 -2.41 -9.35 -9.57
C GLN A 20 -2.50 -8.73 -8.17
N LEU A 21 -2.39 -9.55 -7.13
CA LEU A 21 -2.35 -9.13 -5.74
C LEU A 21 -0.90 -8.94 -5.26
N PHE A 22 -0.06 -8.29 -6.07
CA PHE A 22 1.24 -7.84 -5.61
C PHE A 22 1.51 -6.45 -6.17
N ARG A 23 1.17 -5.45 -5.35
CA ARG A 23 1.67 -4.09 -5.54
C ARG A 23 3.16 -4.12 -5.18
N PRO A 24 4.09 -3.87 -6.10
CA PRO A 24 5.48 -3.75 -5.72
C PRO A 24 5.60 -2.61 -4.71
N ALA A 25 6.18 -2.90 -3.53
CA ALA A 25 6.58 -1.86 -2.60
C ALA A 25 7.41 -0.83 -3.37
N SER A 26 7.15 0.46 -3.15
CA SER A 26 7.77 1.54 -3.91
C SER A 26 9.30 1.51 -3.76
N THR A 27 10.02 0.84 -4.67
CA THR A 27 11.48 0.65 -4.62
C THR A 27 12.23 1.95 -4.96
N GLY A 28 12.05 2.97 -4.11
CA GLY A 28 12.66 4.28 -4.23
C GLY A 28 13.11 4.78 -2.87
N LYS A 29 13.97 5.81 -2.88
CA LYS A 29 14.50 6.49 -1.68
C LYS A 29 13.40 6.89 -0.67
N ASP A 30 12.15 7.03 -1.12
CA ASP A 30 10.99 7.36 -0.30
C ASP A 30 10.53 6.26 0.67
N LEU A 31 10.90 4.98 0.46
CA LEU A 31 10.57 3.90 1.40
C LEU A 31 11.24 4.15 2.76
N PHE A 32 12.54 4.41 2.74
CA PHE A 32 13.32 4.61 3.96
C PHE A 32 13.02 5.94 4.64
N ARG A 33 12.57 6.93 3.87
CA ARG A 33 12.24 8.26 4.38
C ARG A 33 11.06 8.27 5.36
N GLN A 34 10.14 7.30 5.28
CA GLN A 34 8.98 7.20 6.18
C GLN A 34 9.33 6.74 7.60
N PHE A 35 10.49 6.11 7.78
CA PHE A 35 10.95 5.64 9.09
C PHE A 35 11.63 6.74 9.91
N TYR A 36 12.04 7.83 9.26
CA TYR A 36 12.74 8.93 9.90
C TYR A 36 11.86 10.18 9.93
N ASP A 37 12.13 11.06 10.89
CA ASP A 37 11.53 12.39 10.93
C ASP A 37 12.11 13.28 9.81
N ASP A 38 11.56 14.49 9.63
CA ASP A 38 12.11 15.49 8.73
C ASP A 38 13.60 15.75 9.04
N GLU A 39 14.45 15.77 8.02
CA GLU A 39 15.89 16.03 8.17
C GLU A 39 16.19 17.35 8.90
N ALA A 40 15.29 18.33 8.77
CA ALA A 40 15.38 19.61 9.47
C ALA A 40 15.20 19.50 11.00
N ASN A 41 14.76 18.36 11.52
CA ASN A 41 14.59 18.07 12.95
C ASN A 41 15.79 17.30 13.52
N PHE A 42 16.70 16.79 12.69
CA PHE A 42 17.86 16.02 13.16
C PHE A 42 18.82 16.88 13.98
N GLY A 43 19.33 16.32 15.08
CA GLY A 43 20.30 16.97 15.97
C GLY A 43 19.73 18.12 16.82
N LYS A 44 18.41 18.35 16.79
CA LYS A 44 17.75 19.35 17.62
C LYS A 44 17.21 18.71 18.89
N SER A 45 17.40 19.37 20.03
CA SER A 45 16.84 18.93 21.31
C SER A 45 15.32 19.02 21.35
N GLU A 46 14.75 20.02 20.66
CA GLU A 46 13.31 20.23 20.59
C GLU A 46 12.85 20.56 19.17
N LEU A 47 11.66 20.09 18.82
CA LEU A 47 10.97 20.45 17.59
C LEU A 47 10.51 21.92 17.64
N ARG A 48 10.51 22.57 16.46
CA ARG A 48 9.98 23.94 16.32
C ARG A 48 8.56 24.01 16.89
N PRO A 49 8.16 25.06 17.61
CA PRO A 49 6.85 25.13 18.27
C PRO A 49 5.66 24.78 17.35
N LYS A 50 5.71 25.23 16.08
CA LYS A 50 4.66 24.94 15.07
C LYS A 50 4.61 23.47 14.61
N LYS A 51 5.72 22.74 14.70
CA LYS A 51 5.86 21.35 14.26
C LYS A 51 5.82 20.34 15.41
N ARG A 52 5.64 20.80 16.66
CA ARG A 52 5.52 19.88 17.79
C ARG A 52 4.25 19.05 17.62
N PRO A 53 4.29 17.74 17.91
CA PRO A 53 3.09 16.94 17.95
C PRO A 53 2.12 17.56 18.96
N GLY A 54 0.84 17.58 18.61
CA GLY A 54 -0.21 18.09 19.48
C GLY A 54 -0.49 17.17 20.66
N ARG A 55 -1.62 17.41 21.33
CA ARG A 55 -2.14 16.50 22.36
C ARG A 55 -2.40 15.12 21.75
N SER A 56 -2.19 14.06 22.53
CA SER A 56 -2.63 12.71 22.18
C SER A 56 -4.16 12.62 22.08
N TRP A 57 -4.63 11.62 21.35
CA TRP A 57 -6.05 11.31 21.25
C TRP A 57 -6.60 10.82 22.59
N THR A 58 -7.79 11.31 22.96
CA THR A 58 -8.53 10.80 24.13
C THR A 58 -9.54 9.75 23.73
N GLU A 59 -9.90 8.86 24.67
CA GLU A 59 -10.84 7.77 24.42
C GLU A 59 -12.20 8.29 23.95
N ASP A 60 -12.70 9.35 24.58
CA ASP A 60 -13.99 9.97 24.20
C ASP A 60 -13.99 10.51 22.77
N GLU A 61 -12.86 11.04 22.29
CA GLU A 61 -12.73 11.51 20.90
C GLU A 61 -12.70 10.33 19.91
N LEU A 62 -12.06 9.22 20.29
CA LEU A 62 -11.94 8.03 19.46
C LEU A 62 -13.28 7.27 19.36
N ARG A 63 -14.08 7.25 20.43
CA ARG A 63 -15.44 6.65 20.44
C ARG A 63 -16.40 7.28 19.44
N LEU A 64 -16.12 8.52 19.01
CA LEU A 64 -16.93 9.25 18.03
C LEU A 64 -16.54 8.95 16.58
N LYS A 65 -15.49 8.16 16.32
CA LYS A 65 -14.99 7.86 14.98
C LYS A 65 -15.52 6.53 14.45
N SER A 66 -15.59 6.41 13.12
CA SER A 66 -15.97 5.15 12.48
C SER A 66 -14.86 4.10 12.62
N ASN A 67 -15.20 2.81 12.63
CA ASN A 67 -14.22 1.73 12.67
C ASN A 67 -13.23 1.81 11.49
N ALA A 68 -13.69 2.25 10.31
CA ALA A 68 -12.84 2.41 9.13
C ALA A 68 -11.81 3.54 9.32
N ASP A 69 -12.14 4.59 10.06
CA ASP A 69 -11.21 5.69 10.35
C ASP A 69 -10.23 5.30 11.45
N LEU A 70 -10.70 4.59 12.49
CA LEU A 70 -9.82 4.04 13.53
C LEU A 70 -8.78 3.08 12.95
N HIS A 71 -9.16 2.25 11.97
CA HIS A 71 -8.24 1.34 11.29
C HIS A 71 -7.19 2.05 10.41
N LYS A 72 -7.49 3.25 9.89
CA LYS A 72 -6.50 4.05 9.15
C LYS A 72 -5.58 4.85 10.07
N LEU A 73 -6.07 5.18 11.26
CA LEU A 73 -5.31 5.90 12.28
C LEU A 73 -4.29 5.00 12.97
N TRP A 74 -4.66 3.74 13.18
CA TRP A 74 -3.78 2.68 13.63
C TRP A 74 -2.73 2.34 12.58
#